data_AF-K0J3N7-F1
#
_entry.id   AF-K0J3N7-F1
#
_cell.length_a   1.000
_cell.length_b   1.000
_cell.length_c   1.000
_cell.angle_alpha   90.00
_cell.angle_beta   90.00
_cell.angle_gamma   90.00
#
_symmetry.space_group_name_H-M   'P 1'
#
loop_
_entity.id
_entity.type
_entity.pdbx_description
1 polymer ?
#
loop_
_entity_poly.entity_id
_entity_poly.type
_entity_poly.pdbx_seq_one_letter_code
_entity_poly.pdbx_strand_id
1 'polypeptide(L)'
;MPITILSLIIIITIAIYTIYHYKLNEAKLAYTKAEEALLLSDYQLANQYIDESIETLPRFNQAQQLKQFTQFSVEILDQLSETDSNQDKLRLIIQAKNDLAHFTGEAVDIFRQQLLSTQAEIQIEMVKARLAQNPSVDDLPLLLWEANSIQDPEAYQLVRRIRDQLIAHTTDQAYQYLNKNQFSQAQSIVENGLYYAPNDLKLSSLLNSIEKEKAAFIATQEERLEQAFYQYEVEQQVNQNEAIEELEIDFKVNSDDQLVVSGQLKSVATVPIHAIFVHYTLFDDELNELKSNEIYVYPETLYPGEIGKFDHIHFDQELIDKTTSVQVTSITWLLQ
;
A
#
# COMPACT_ATOMS: atom_id res chain seq x y z
N MET A 1 103.05 -10.71 25.64
CA MET A 1 101.86 -11.44 26.14
C MET A 1 100.65 -10.52 26.35
N PRO A 2 100.69 -9.40 27.10
CA PRO A 2 99.47 -8.56 27.29
C PRO A 2 99.08 -7.74 26.04
N ILE A 3 100.05 -7.23 25.28
CA ILE A 3 99.80 -6.38 24.10
C ILE A 3 99.14 -7.15 22.94
N THR A 4 99.53 -8.41 22.72
CA THR A 4 98.99 -9.28 21.67
C THR A 4 97.54 -9.66 21.94
N ILE A 5 97.19 -9.93 23.21
CA ILE A 5 95.80 -10.21 23.63
C ILE A 5 94.93 -8.97 23.46
N LEU A 6 95.42 -7.79 23.85
CA LEU A 6 94.71 -6.53 23.66
C LEU A 6 94.44 -6.23 22.17
N SER A 7 95.45 -6.44 21.31
CA SER A 7 95.29 -6.25 19.86
C SER A 7 94.26 -7.21 19.25
N LEU A 8 94.22 -8.46 19.70
CA LEU A 8 93.24 -9.45 19.25
C LEU A 8 91.81 -9.07 19.68
N ILE A 9 91.63 -8.61 20.93
CA ILE A 9 90.33 -8.14 21.44
C ILE A 9 89.84 -6.93 20.62
N ILE A 10 90.73 -6.00 20.28
CA ILE A 10 90.38 -4.83 19.47
C ILE A 10 89.94 -5.26 18.06
N ILE A 11 90.68 -6.17 17.41
CA ILE A 11 90.33 -6.69 16.08
C ILE A 11 88.97 -7.41 16.11
N ILE A 12 88.73 -8.27 17.11
CA ILE A 12 87.45 -8.97 17.29
C ILE A 12 86.32 -7.95 17.51
N THR A 13 86.54 -6.93 18.33
CA THR A 13 85.54 -5.89 18.60
C THR A 13 85.21 -5.09 17.34
N ILE A 14 86.20 -4.72 16.52
CA ILE A 14 86.00 -4.04 15.24
C ILE A 14 85.25 -4.95 14.25
N ALA A 15 85.61 -6.24 14.19
CA ALA A 15 84.94 -7.22 13.34
C ALA A 15 83.46 -7.40 13.74
N ILE A 16 83.17 -7.51 15.03
CA ILE A 16 81.79 -7.59 15.54
C ILE A 16 81.03 -6.30 15.21
N TYR A 17 81.63 -5.14 15.43
CA TYR A 17 81.02 -3.84 15.16
C TYR A 17 80.68 -3.66 13.68
N THR A 18 81.59 -4.00 12.77
CA THR A 18 81.38 -3.89 11.32
C THR A 18 80.31 -4.84 10.81
N ILE A 19 80.31 -6.10 11.27
CA ILE A 19 79.25 -7.08 10.95
C ILE A 19 77.88 -6.60 11.46
N TYR A 20 77.83 -6.07 12.69
CA TYR A 20 76.61 -5.53 13.26
C TYR A 20 76.08 -4.34 12.44
N HIS A 21 76.94 -3.40 12.05
CA HIS A 21 76.55 -2.25 11.23
C HIS A 21 76.07 -2.65 9.83
N TYR A 22 76.71 -3.65 9.20
CA TYR A 22 76.26 -4.20 7.93
C TYR A 22 74.85 -4.79 8.06
N LYS A 23 74.65 -5.69 9.03
CA LYS A 23 73.33 -6.29 9.32
C LYS A 23 72.27 -5.27 9.67
N LEU A 24 72.62 -4.22 10.41
CA LEU A 24 71.71 -3.13 10.75
C LEU A 24 71.24 -2.37 9.49
N ASN A 25 72.14 -2.10 8.56
CA ASN A 25 71.79 -1.39 7.32
C ASN A 25 70.92 -2.25 6.41
N GLU A 26 71.26 -3.54 6.28
CA GLU A 26 70.47 -4.51 5.50
C GLU A 26 69.08 -4.71 6.10
N ALA A 27 68.97 -4.88 7.42
CA ALA A 27 67.68 -4.97 8.11
C ALA A 27 66.84 -3.70 7.94
N LYS A 28 67.46 -2.50 7.99
CA LYS A 28 66.77 -1.23 7.73
C LYS A 28 66.27 -1.13 6.29
N LEU A 29 67.05 -1.57 5.32
CA LEU A 29 66.63 -1.57 3.91
C LEU A 29 65.40 -2.46 3.72
N ALA A 30 65.42 -3.69 4.26
CA ALA A 30 64.27 -4.59 4.22
C ALA A 30 63.06 -3.98 4.94
N TYR A 31 63.25 -3.34 6.10
CA TYR A 31 62.19 -2.64 6.81
C TYR A 31 61.57 -1.50 6.00
N THR A 32 62.36 -0.66 5.34
CA THR A 32 61.84 0.42 4.49
C THR A 32 61.05 -0.13 3.31
N LYS A 33 61.52 -1.22 2.68
CA LYS A 33 60.74 -1.90 1.62
C LYS A 33 59.40 -2.44 2.14
N ALA A 34 59.36 -2.92 3.37
CA ALA A 34 58.10 -3.33 3.99
C ALA A 34 57.16 -2.16 4.22
N GLU A 35 57.66 -1.02 4.70
CA GLU A 35 56.85 0.20 4.85
C GLU A 35 56.27 0.63 3.50
N GLU A 36 57.09 0.66 2.45
CA GLU A 36 56.65 0.98 1.09
C GLU A 36 55.56 0.00 0.60
N ALA A 37 55.74 -1.31 0.82
CA ALA A 37 54.74 -2.32 0.45
C ALA A 37 53.43 -2.15 1.23
N LEU A 38 53.47 -1.81 2.52
CA LEU A 38 52.28 -1.53 3.32
C LEU A 38 51.51 -0.29 2.86
N LEU A 39 52.23 0.77 2.45
CA LEU A 39 51.60 1.97 1.87
C LEU A 39 50.93 1.68 0.52
N LEU A 40 51.36 0.63 -0.17
CA LEU A 40 50.76 0.13 -1.40
C LEU A 40 49.72 -0.98 -1.16
N SER A 41 49.37 -1.27 0.10
CA SER A 41 48.45 -2.34 0.50
C SER A 41 48.89 -3.76 0.08
N ASP A 42 50.18 -3.97 -0.19
CA ASP A 42 50.73 -5.31 -0.46
C ASP A 42 51.22 -5.94 0.85
N TYR A 43 50.26 -6.39 1.67
CA TYR A 43 50.52 -6.93 3.01
C TYR A 43 51.32 -8.23 2.99
N GLN A 44 51.17 -9.05 1.94
CA GLN A 44 51.93 -10.29 1.80
C GLN A 44 53.41 -10.00 1.51
N LEU A 45 53.69 -9.10 0.56
CA LEU A 45 55.06 -8.69 0.26
C LEU A 45 55.70 -7.93 1.43
N ALA A 46 54.94 -7.08 2.12
CA ALA A 46 55.38 -6.42 3.34
C ALA A 46 55.81 -7.45 4.40
N ASN A 47 55.02 -8.52 4.60
CA ASN A 47 55.33 -9.54 5.57
C ASN A 47 56.66 -10.27 5.24
N GLN A 48 56.91 -10.54 3.95
CA GLN A 48 58.17 -11.14 3.49
C GLN A 48 59.38 -10.24 3.79
N TYR A 49 59.29 -8.94 3.52
CA TYR A 49 60.37 -8.00 3.82
C TYR A 49 60.60 -7.80 5.33
N ILE A 50 59.53 -7.88 6.13
CA ILE A 50 59.65 -7.82 7.60
C ILE A 50 60.35 -9.06 8.13
N ASP A 51 60.03 -10.24 7.60
CA ASP A 51 60.70 -11.48 7.96
C ASP A 51 62.19 -11.43 7.60
N GLU A 52 62.55 -10.94 6.40
CA GLU A 52 63.94 -10.69 6.00
C GLU A 52 64.66 -9.73 6.96
N SER A 53 63.99 -8.65 7.38
CA SER A 53 64.53 -7.68 8.34
C SER A 53 64.82 -8.31 9.71
N ILE A 54 63.89 -9.11 10.22
CA ILE A 54 64.00 -9.78 11.53
C ILE A 54 65.03 -10.91 11.49
N GLU A 55 65.10 -11.69 10.42
CA GLU A 55 66.12 -12.73 10.26
C GLU A 55 67.54 -12.13 10.22
N THR A 56 67.68 -10.98 9.54
CA THR A 56 68.95 -10.25 9.46
C THR A 56 69.37 -9.67 10.81
N LEU A 57 68.43 -9.07 11.56
CA LEU A 57 68.65 -8.51 12.88
C LEU A 57 67.50 -8.85 13.85
N PRO A 58 67.58 -9.97 14.60
CA PRO A 58 66.47 -10.46 15.43
C PRO A 58 66.00 -9.53 16.55
N ARG A 59 66.83 -8.55 16.95
CA ARG A 59 66.52 -7.56 18.01
C ARG A 59 66.08 -6.20 17.45
N PHE A 60 65.65 -6.15 16.19
CA PHE A 60 65.15 -4.93 15.59
C PHE A 60 63.68 -4.69 15.98
N ASN A 61 63.48 -3.96 17.08
CA ASN A 61 62.16 -3.77 17.70
C ASN A 61 61.12 -3.16 16.75
N GLN A 62 61.53 -2.25 15.85
CA GLN A 62 60.63 -1.61 14.89
C GLN A 62 60.06 -2.62 13.90
N ALA A 63 60.89 -3.52 13.37
CA ALA A 63 60.44 -4.59 12.48
C ALA A 63 59.51 -5.57 13.21
N GLN A 64 59.78 -5.87 14.48
CA GLN A 64 58.89 -6.72 15.29
C GLN A 64 57.51 -6.10 15.52
N GLN A 65 57.43 -4.79 15.76
CA GLN A 65 56.15 -4.08 15.90
C GLN A 65 55.38 -4.04 14.57
N LEU A 66 56.08 -3.74 13.47
CA LEU A 66 55.48 -3.72 12.14
C LEU A 66 54.95 -5.11 11.72
N LYS A 67 55.64 -6.18 12.15
CA LYS A 67 55.21 -7.57 11.93
C LYS A 67 53.83 -7.84 12.52
N GLN A 68 53.54 -7.35 13.73
CA GLN A 68 52.25 -7.61 14.39
C GLN A 68 51.08 -7.03 13.59
N PHE A 69 51.21 -5.80 13.12
CA PHE A 69 50.21 -5.18 12.25
C PHE A 69 50.09 -5.91 10.91
N THR A 70 51.21 -6.24 10.28
CA THR A 70 51.23 -6.86 8.95
C THR A 70 50.61 -8.26 8.97
N GLN A 71 50.96 -9.07 9.97
CA GLN A 71 50.37 -10.40 10.17
C GLN A 71 48.86 -10.29 10.42
N PHE A 72 48.45 -9.36 11.28
CA PHE A 72 47.03 -9.08 11.50
C PHE A 72 46.30 -8.74 10.19
N SER A 73 46.86 -7.85 9.36
CA SER A 73 46.26 -7.48 8.08
C SER A 73 46.16 -8.67 7.12
N VAL A 74 47.20 -9.49 7.01
CA VAL A 74 47.17 -10.71 6.17
C VAL A 74 46.11 -11.69 6.66
N GLU A 75 46.08 -11.98 7.97
CA GLU A 75 45.12 -12.92 8.55
C GLU A 75 43.67 -12.48 8.31
N ILE A 76 43.37 -11.19 8.48
CA ILE A 76 42.03 -10.66 8.23
C ILE A 76 41.65 -10.77 6.75
N LEU A 77 42.57 -10.44 5.83
CA LEU A 77 42.30 -10.53 4.39
C LEU A 77 42.10 -11.97 3.94
N ASP A 78 42.91 -12.90 4.45
CA ASP A 78 42.77 -14.33 4.18
C ASP A 78 41.42 -14.84 4.70
N GLN A 79 41.04 -14.53 5.95
CA GLN A 79 39.74 -14.89 6.51
C GLN A 79 38.56 -14.32 5.71
N LEU A 80 38.66 -13.07 5.23
CA LEU A 80 37.64 -12.46 4.38
C LEU A 80 37.51 -13.15 3.02
N SER A 81 38.61 -13.66 2.48
CA SER A 81 38.63 -14.38 1.22
C SER A 81 38.05 -15.80 1.34
N GLU A 82 38.31 -16.48 2.45
CA GLU A 82 37.86 -17.86 2.72
C GLU A 82 36.42 -17.94 3.23
N THR A 83 35.89 -16.86 3.81
CA THR A 83 34.51 -16.83 4.30
C THR A 83 33.54 -16.70 3.12
N ASP A 84 32.55 -17.59 2.99
CA ASP A 84 31.56 -17.48 1.91
C ASP A 84 30.42 -16.49 2.23
N SER A 85 29.99 -16.47 3.49
CA SER A 85 28.81 -15.73 3.95
C SER A 85 29.09 -14.23 4.08
N ASN A 86 28.36 -13.40 3.34
CA ASN A 86 28.48 -11.94 3.42
C ASN A 86 28.18 -11.39 4.83
N GLN A 87 27.27 -12.01 5.58
CA GLN A 87 26.99 -11.60 6.97
C GLN A 87 28.18 -11.87 7.89
N ASP A 88 28.87 -12.98 7.67
CA ASP A 88 30.03 -13.34 8.49
C ASP A 88 31.24 -12.51 8.12
N LYS A 89 31.42 -12.17 6.82
CA LYS A 89 32.41 -11.16 6.40
C LYS A 89 32.19 -9.82 7.07
N LEU A 90 30.94 -9.33 7.15
CA LEU A 90 30.65 -8.07 7.85
C LEU A 90 30.98 -8.14 9.34
N ARG A 91 30.71 -9.27 10.00
CA ARG A 91 31.11 -9.49 11.40
C ARG A 91 32.62 -9.46 11.56
N LEU A 92 33.36 -10.14 10.67
CA LEU A 92 34.82 -10.11 10.65
C LEU A 92 35.36 -8.69 10.46
N ILE A 93 34.81 -7.91 9.52
CA ILE A 93 35.22 -6.51 9.32
C ILE A 93 34.99 -5.66 10.57
N ILE A 94 33.84 -5.81 11.24
CA ILE A 94 33.54 -5.07 12.47
C ILE A 94 34.54 -5.43 13.56
N GLN A 95 34.85 -6.72 13.73
CA GLN A 95 35.85 -7.18 14.69
C GLN A 95 37.24 -6.64 14.34
N ALA A 96 37.65 -6.77 13.07
CA ALA A 96 38.94 -6.27 12.59
C ALA A 96 39.09 -4.76 12.83
N LYS A 97 38.04 -3.96 12.61
CA LYS A 97 38.07 -2.51 12.89
C LYS A 97 38.26 -2.19 14.37
N ASN A 98 37.71 -3.01 15.27
CA ASN A 98 37.90 -2.84 16.71
C ASN A 98 39.33 -3.22 17.11
N ASP A 99 39.84 -4.35 16.61
CA ASP A 99 41.19 -4.82 16.92
C ASP A 99 42.25 -3.88 16.31
N LEU A 100 41.95 -3.28 15.16
CA LEU A 100 42.78 -2.27 14.49
C LEU A 100 42.99 -1.00 15.34
N ALA A 101 42.13 -0.73 16.33
CA ALA A 101 42.24 0.44 17.20
C ALA A 101 43.51 0.43 18.08
N HIS A 102 44.15 -0.73 18.23
CA HIS A 102 45.42 -0.87 18.94
C HIS A 102 46.64 -0.47 18.11
N PHE A 103 46.48 -0.27 16.80
CA PHE A 103 47.54 0.13 15.90
C PHE A 103 47.39 1.60 15.48
N THR A 104 48.51 2.24 15.17
CA THR A 104 48.54 3.64 14.68
C THR A 104 49.53 3.79 13.54
N GLY A 105 49.31 4.77 12.67
CA GLY A 105 50.19 5.08 11.54
C GLY A 105 49.45 5.12 10.19
N GLU A 106 50.13 5.60 9.17
CA GLU A 106 49.55 5.80 7.83
C GLU A 106 49.07 4.49 7.19
N ALA A 107 49.87 3.42 7.27
CA ALA A 107 49.48 2.09 6.77
C ALA A 107 48.24 1.53 7.47
N VAL A 108 48.05 1.85 8.75
CA VAL A 108 46.87 1.46 9.55
C VAL A 108 45.64 2.21 9.04
N ASP A 109 45.76 3.51 8.75
CA ASP A 109 44.68 4.31 8.19
C ASP A 109 44.29 3.84 6.78
N ILE A 110 45.27 3.48 5.94
CA ILE A 110 45.04 2.87 4.63
C ILE A 110 44.27 1.55 4.77
N PHE A 111 44.72 0.65 5.65
CA PHE A 111 44.01 -0.62 5.88
C PHE A 111 42.60 -0.40 6.44
N ARG A 112 42.40 0.60 7.32
CA ARG A 112 41.07 0.97 7.81
C ARG A 112 40.16 1.40 6.66
N GLN A 113 40.66 2.19 5.71
CA GLN A 113 39.89 2.60 4.55
C GLN A 113 39.59 1.43 3.61
N GLN A 114 40.54 0.50 3.43
CA GLN A 114 40.30 -0.72 2.68
C GLN A 114 39.15 -1.54 3.30
N LEU A 115 39.17 -1.74 4.62
CA LEU A 115 38.08 -2.42 5.33
C LEU A 115 36.73 -1.70 5.17
N LEU A 116 36.72 -0.36 5.16
CA LEU A 116 35.51 0.42 4.91
C LEU A 116 34.99 0.25 3.47
N SER A 117 35.88 0.24 2.47
CA SER A 117 35.52 -0.02 1.07
C SER A 117 34.94 -1.43 0.91
N THR A 118 35.63 -2.45 1.43
CA THR A 118 35.14 -3.83 1.38
C THR A 118 33.80 -3.98 2.10
N GLN A 119 33.60 -3.28 3.23
CA GLN A 119 32.32 -3.26 3.94
C GLN A 119 31.20 -2.71 3.04
N ALA A 120 31.45 -1.58 2.39
CA ALA A 120 30.48 -0.95 1.49
C ALA A 120 30.15 -1.86 0.30
N GLU A 121 31.16 -2.44 -0.35
CA GLU A 121 30.99 -3.39 -1.47
C GLU A 121 30.11 -4.58 -1.08
N ILE A 122 30.38 -5.22 0.07
CA ILE A 122 29.58 -6.34 0.56
C ILE A 122 28.14 -5.92 0.82
N GLN A 123 27.93 -4.76 1.47
CA GLN A 123 26.59 -4.24 1.75
C GLN A 123 25.82 -3.94 0.46
N ILE A 124 26.48 -3.35 -0.54
CA ILE A 124 25.89 -3.07 -1.86
C ILE A 124 25.47 -4.38 -2.54
N GLU A 125 26.32 -5.40 -2.55
CA GLU A 125 26.00 -6.70 -3.14
C GLU A 125 24.83 -7.38 -2.42
N MET A 126 24.77 -7.30 -1.09
CA MET A 126 23.63 -7.80 -0.33
C MET A 126 22.32 -7.08 -0.70
N VAL A 127 22.33 -5.76 -0.80
CA VAL A 127 21.14 -4.99 -1.21
C VAL A 127 20.75 -5.31 -2.65
N LYS A 128 21.71 -5.38 -3.59
CA LYS A 128 21.46 -5.78 -4.99
C LYS A 128 20.84 -7.17 -5.08
N ALA A 129 21.37 -8.14 -4.33
CA ALA A 129 20.86 -9.52 -4.33
C ALA A 129 19.41 -9.59 -3.84
N ARG A 130 19.06 -8.82 -2.79
CA ARG A 130 17.66 -8.73 -2.32
C ARG A 130 16.77 -7.99 -3.30
N LEU A 131 17.26 -6.91 -3.90
CA LEU A 131 16.51 -6.15 -4.91
C LEU A 131 16.19 -7.00 -6.15
N ALA A 132 17.10 -7.88 -6.55
CA ALA A 132 16.92 -8.80 -7.67
C ALA A 132 15.83 -9.86 -7.42
N GLN A 133 15.41 -10.06 -6.17
CA GLN A 133 14.33 -10.99 -5.81
C GLN A 133 12.92 -10.37 -5.97
N ASN A 134 12.80 -9.16 -6.53
CA ASN A 134 11.56 -8.41 -6.65
C ASN A 134 10.81 -8.31 -5.31
N PRO A 135 11.40 -7.62 -4.31
CA PRO A 135 10.80 -7.43 -3.00
C PRO A 135 9.44 -6.73 -3.09
N SER A 136 8.58 -6.95 -2.09
CA SER A 136 7.27 -6.30 -2.02
C SER A 136 7.40 -4.82 -1.64
N VAL A 137 6.30 -4.06 -1.76
CA VAL A 137 6.25 -2.65 -1.29
C VAL A 137 6.62 -2.51 0.17
N ASP A 138 6.28 -3.50 1.00
CA ASP A 138 6.53 -3.45 2.43
C ASP A 138 8.01 -3.72 2.77
N ASP A 139 8.74 -4.40 1.88
CA ASP A 139 10.16 -4.74 2.05
C ASP A 139 11.10 -3.62 1.55
N LEU A 140 10.68 -2.88 0.52
CA LEU A 140 11.48 -1.82 -0.11
C LEU A 140 11.94 -0.71 0.85
N PRO A 141 11.16 -0.26 1.85
CA PRO A 141 11.62 0.70 2.87
C PRO A 141 12.85 0.26 3.65
N LEU A 142 12.93 -1.02 4.01
CA LEU A 142 14.09 -1.55 4.74
C LEU A 142 15.32 -1.53 3.85
N LEU A 143 15.18 -1.99 2.61
CA LEU A 143 16.26 -1.94 1.61
C LEU A 143 16.72 -0.50 1.32
N LEU A 144 15.78 0.44 1.26
CA LEU A 144 16.07 1.86 1.08
C LEU A 144 16.87 2.40 2.27
N TRP A 145 16.49 2.06 3.50
CA TRP A 145 17.21 2.47 4.70
C TRP A 145 18.63 1.89 4.72
N GLU A 146 18.77 0.59 4.43
CA GLU A 146 20.08 -0.07 4.34
C GLU A 146 20.96 0.60 3.28
N ALA A 147 20.45 0.82 2.06
CA ALA A 147 21.20 1.44 0.98
C ALA A 147 21.63 2.89 1.28
N ASN A 148 20.77 3.69 1.94
CA ASN A 148 21.12 5.05 2.34
C ASN A 148 22.20 5.12 3.42
N SER A 149 22.40 4.05 4.18
CA SER A 149 23.44 3.99 5.21
C SER A 149 24.86 3.76 4.65
N ILE A 150 24.95 3.36 3.38
CA ILE A 150 26.22 3.04 2.72
C ILE A 150 26.81 4.33 2.11
N GLN A 151 28.00 4.70 2.55
CA GLN A 151 28.71 5.89 2.07
C GLN A 151 29.52 5.57 0.81
N ASP A 152 28.83 5.24 -0.29
CA ASP A 152 29.45 4.87 -1.54
C ASP A 152 28.71 5.43 -2.77
N PRO A 153 29.41 5.91 -3.82
CA PRO A 153 28.79 6.41 -5.05
C PRO A 153 27.80 5.45 -5.73
N GLU A 154 28.09 4.15 -5.74
CA GLU A 154 27.21 3.13 -6.32
C GLU A 154 25.94 2.95 -5.48
N ALA A 155 26.04 3.07 -4.15
CA ALA A 155 24.88 3.02 -3.26
C ALA A 155 23.86 4.13 -3.59
N TYR A 156 24.29 5.32 -4.00
CA TYR A 156 23.35 6.37 -4.44
C TYR A 156 22.53 5.97 -5.66
N GLN A 157 23.10 5.22 -6.60
CA GLN A 157 22.36 4.71 -7.76
C GLN A 157 21.38 3.61 -7.34
N LEU A 158 21.77 2.78 -6.37
CA LEU A 158 20.91 1.75 -5.80
C LEU A 158 19.70 2.35 -5.07
N VAL A 159 19.92 3.40 -4.27
CA VAL A 159 18.87 4.17 -3.61
C VAL A 159 17.84 4.71 -4.61
N ARG A 160 18.29 5.25 -5.75
CA ARG A 160 17.39 5.72 -6.81
C ARG A 160 16.55 4.56 -7.38
N ARG A 161 17.18 3.44 -7.72
CA ARG A 161 16.46 2.26 -8.24
C ARG A 161 15.42 1.73 -7.25
N ILE A 162 15.75 1.67 -5.96
CA ILE A 162 14.82 1.23 -4.91
C ILE A 162 13.63 2.19 -4.82
N ARG A 163 13.86 3.52 -4.86
CA ARG A 163 12.78 4.52 -4.88
C ARG A 163 11.90 4.38 -6.11
N ASP A 164 12.48 4.19 -7.29
CA ASP A 164 11.73 4.03 -8.54
C ASP A 164 10.82 2.79 -8.49
N GLN A 165 11.33 1.67 -7.96
CA GLN A 165 10.52 0.46 -7.73
C GLN A 165 9.42 0.68 -6.69
N LEU A 166 9.72 1.39 -5.59
CA LEU A 166 8.72 1.73 -4.59
C LEU A 166 7.59 2.54 -5.21
N ILE A 167 7.91 3.60 -5.96
CA ILE A 167 6.94 4.44 -6.67
C ILE A 167 6.10 3.60 -7.63
N ALA A 168 6.73 2.71 -8.41
CA ALA A 168 6.04 1.85 -9.36
C ALA A 168 5.04 0.92 -8.64
N HIS A 169 5.49 0.18 -7.65
CA HIS A 169 4.63 -0.76 -6.94
C HIS A 169 3.53 -0.04 -6.11
N THR A 170 3.83 1.08 -5.46
CA THR A 170 2.82 1.91 -4.79
C THR A 170 1.75 2.36 -5.78
N THR A 171 2.15 2.80 -6.98
CA THR A 171 1.22 3.20 -8.03
C THR A 171 0.31 2.02 -8.41
N ASP A 172 0.90 0.85 -8.68
CA ASP A 172 0.16 -0.33 -9.14
C ASP A 172 -0.85 -0.82 -8.08
N GLN A 173 -0.43 -0.88 -6.82
CA GLN A 173 -1.31 -1.26 -5.71
C GLN A 173 -2.42 -0.24 -5.45
N ALA A 174 -2.11 1.07 -5.54
CA ALA A 174 -3.12 2.11 -5.45
C ALA A 174 -4.20 1.96 -6.54
N TYR A 175 -3.81 1.69 -7.78
CA TYR A 175 -4.77 1.41 -8.86
C TYR A 175 -5.59 0.14 -8.61
N GLN A 176 -5.01 -0.92 -8.03
CA GLN A 176 -5.76 -2.11 -7.65
C GLN A 176 -6.84 -1.81 -6.59
N TYR A 177 -6.55 -0.93 -5.63
CA TYR A 177 -7.52 -0.47 -4.65
C TYR A 177 -8.60 0.43 -5.27
N LEU A 178 -8.22 1.36 -6.13
CA LEU A 178 -9.16 2.22 -6.86
C LEU A 178 -10.16 1.42 -7.69
N ASN A 179 -9.69 0.41 -8.43
CA ASN A 179 -10.55 -0.47 -9.23
C ASN A 179 -11.60 -1.24 -8.39
N LYS A 180 -11.42 -1.31 -7.07
CA LYS A 180 -12.34 -1.95 -6.11
C LYS A 180 -13.12 -0.93 -5.28
N ASN A 181 -13.06 0.36 -5.62
CA ASN A 181 -13.61 1.47 -4.83
C ASN A 181 -13.07 1.54 -3.39
N GLN A 182 -11.86 1.01 -3.16
CA GLN A 182 -11.19 0.99 -1.85
C GLN A 182 -10.34 2.26 -1.66
N PHE A 183 -11.01 3.43 -1.69
CA PHE A 183 -10.35 4.74 -1.71
C PHE A 183 -9.43 4.99 -0.51
N SER A 184 -9.82 4.56 0.70
CA SER A 184 -9.02 4.75 1.91
C SER A 184 -7.70 3.98 1.85
N GLN A 185 -7.73 2.76 1.32
CA GLN A 185 -6.54 1.93 1.13
C GLN A 185 -5.64 2.51 0.02
N ALA A 186 -6.23 2.95 -1.10
CA ALA A 186 -5.50 3.63 -2.17
C ALA A 186 -4.80 4.89 -1.66
N GLN A 187 -5.50 5.70 -0.86
CA GLN A 187 -4.94 6.92 -0.27
C GLN A 187 -3.78 6.59 0.67
N SER A 188 -3.99 5.69 1.64
CA SER A 188 -2.98 5.33 2.64
C SER A 188 -1.70 4.79 2.00
N ILE A 189 -1.80 3.98 0.95
CA ILE A 189 -0.59 3.44 0.31
C ILE A 189 0.19 4.51 -0.46
N VAL A 190 -0.49 5.47 -1.09
CA VAL A 190 0.16 6.58 -1.78
C VAL A 190 0.82 7.54 -0.80
N GLU A 191 0.17 7.84 0.33
CA GLU A 191 0.75 8.64 1.41
C GLU A 191 2.00 7.97 1.98
N ASN A 192 1.97 6.65 2.19
CA ASN A 192 3.15 5.89 2.60
C ASN A 192 4.27 5.94 1.54
N GLY A 193 3.93 5.85 0.25
CA GLY A 193 4.92 6.01 -0.83
C GLY A 193 5.55 7.41 -0.84
N LEU A 194 4.74 8.46 -0.64
CA LEU A 194 5.20 9.84 -0.54
C LEU A 194 6.10 10.08 0.68
N TYR A 195 5.94 9.33 1.78
CA TYR A 195 6.88 9.43 2.90
C TYR A 195 8.33 9.12 2.48
N TYR A 196 8.53 8.13 1.60
CA TYR A 196 9.86 7.74 1.11
C TYR A 196 10.30 8.47 -0.17
N ALA A 197 9.33 9.02 -0.92
CA ALA A 197 9.51 9.78 -2.15
C ALA A 197 8.71 11.11 -2.11
N PRO A 198 9.04 12.06 -1.22
CA PRO A 198 8.19 13.22 -0.92
C PRO A 198 8.00 14.21 -2.08
N ASN A 199 8.93 14.22 -3.02
CA ASN A 199 8.88 15.12 -4.17
C ASN A 199 8.42 14.40 -5.46
N ASP A 200 7.86 13.19 -5.35
CA ASP A 200 7.40 12.46 -6.52
C ASP A 200 6.07 13.03 -7.04
N LEU A 201 6.12 13.61 -8.24
CA LEU A 201 4.97 14.25 -8.87
C LEU A 201 3.89 13.23 -9.26
N LYS A 202 4.27 11.98 -9.58
CA LYS A 202 3.33 10.95 -10.00
C LYS A 202 2.47 10.52 -8.81
N LEU A 203 3.07 10.24 -7.66
CA LEU A 203 2.36 9.91 -6.43
C LEU A 203 1.51 11.08 -5.92
N SER A 204 2.03 12.31 -5.95
CA SER A 204 1.25 13.49 -5.56
C SER A 204 0.02 13.71 -6.47
N SER A 205 0.20 13.55 -7.79
CA SER A 205 -0.92 13.60 -8.74
C SER A 205 -1.92 12.48 -8.53
N LEU A 206 -1.46 11.28 -8.20
CA LEU A 206 -2.31 10.13 -7.93
C LEU A 206 -3.14 10.34 -6.66
N LEU A 207 -2.53 10.87 -5.58
CA LEU A 207 -3.24 11.22 -4.34
C LEU A 207 -4.40 12.19 -4.61
N ASN A 208 -4.12 13.28 -5.33
CA ASN A 208 -5.14 14.25 -5.74
C ASN A 208 -6.26 13.62 -6.59
N SER A 209 -5.92 12.63 -7.42
CA SER A 209 -6.88 11.94 -8.27
C SER A 209 -7.78 11.03 -7.43
N ILE A 210 -7.21 10.28 -6.48
CA ILE A 210 -7.93 9.44 -5.52
C ILE A 210 -8.93 10.28 -4.72
N GLU A 211 -8.52 11.45 -4.22
CA GLU A 211 -9.39 12.34 -3.44
C GLU A 211 -10.57 12.85 -4.26
N LYS A 212 -10.33 13.27 -5.51
CA LYS A 212 -11.39 13.72 -6.42
C LYS A 212 -12.36 12.60 -6.78
N GLU A 213 -11.84 11.41 -7.09
CA GLU A 213 -12.66 10.26 -7.44
C GLU A 213 -13.51 9.79 -6.25
N LYS A 214 -12.93 9.77 -5.04
CA LYS A 214 -13.65 9.50 -3.79
C LYS A 214 -14.79 10.50 -3.58
N ALA A 215 -14.53 11.79 -3.73
CA ALA A 215 -15.55 12.82 -3.56
C ALA A 215 -16.67 12.70 -4.61
N ALA A 216 -16.31 12.45 -5.88
CA ALA A 216 -17.28 12.25 -6.95
C ALA A 216 -18.13 10.98 -6.74
N PHE A 217 -17.51 9.89 -6.25
CA PHE A 217 -18.21 8.66 -5.91
C PHE A 217 -19.22 8.90 -4.78
N ILE A 218 -18.82 9.58 -3.69
CA ILE A 218 -19.72 9.90 -2.58
C ILE A 218 -20.89 10.75 -3.06
N ALA A 219 -20.62 11.83 -3.80
CA ALA A 219 -21.67 12.70 -4.34
C ALA A 219 -22.66 11.95 -5.24
N THR A 220 -22.16 11.04 -6.10
CA THR A 220 -23.01 10.20 -6.96
C THR A 220 -23.89 9.26 -6.14
N GLN A 221 -23.38 8.72 -5.03
CA GLN A 221 -24.13 7.84 -4.15
C GLN A 221 -25.19 8.60 -3.35
N GLU A 222 -24.88 9.82 -2.91
CA GLU A 222 -25.85 10.73 -2.28
C GLU A 222 -26.98 11.10 -3.26
N GLU A 223 -26.64 11.48 -4.49
CA GLU A 223 -27.65 11.79 -5.52
C GLU A 223 -28.57 10.60 -5.81
N ARG A 224 -28.02 9.39 -5.93
CA ARG A 224 -28.82 8.15 -6.11
C ARG A 224 -29.76 7.90 -4.94
N LEU A 225 -29.31 8.19 -3.73
CA LEU A 225 -30.10 8.00 -2.53
C LEU A 225 -31.24 9.04 -2.47
N GLU A 226 -30.97 10.30 -2.78
CA GLU A 226 -31.98 11.36 -2.88
C GLU A 226 -33.04 11.04 -3.94
N GLN A 227 -32.62 10.57 -5.12
CA GLN A 227 -33.54 10.15 -6.17
C GLN A 227 -34.42 8.98 -5.74
N ALA A 228 -33.85 7.98 -5.06
CA ALA A 228 -34.60 6.85 -4.53
C ALA A 228 -35.61 7.29 -3.45
N PHE A 229 -35.23 8.22 -2.57
CA PHE A 229 -36.15 8.78 -1.56
C PHE A 229 -37.27 9.58 -2.21
N TYR A 230 -36.97 10.45 -3.16
CA TYR A 230 -37.99 11.23 -3.87
C TYR A 230 -38.97 10.32 -4.62
N GLN A 231 -38.48 9.31 -5.33
CA GLN A 231 -39.34 8.34 -6.01
C GLN A 231 -40.23 7.59 -5.01
N TYR A 232 -39.67 7.14 -3.88
CA TYR A 232 -40.44 6.51 -2.83
C TYR A 232 -41.55 7.42 -2.27
N GLU A 233 -41.27 8.71 -2.04
CA GLU A 233 -42.28 9.67 -1.59
C GLU A 233 -43.40 9.90 -2.62
N VAL A 234 -43.05 10.01 -3.90
CA VAL A 234 -44.02 10.13 -5.00
C VAL A 234 -44.90 8.88 -5.08
N GLU A 235 -44.29 7.70 -5.00
CA GLU A 235 -45.02 6.43 -4.99
C GLU A 235 -45.97 6.33 -3.79
N GLN A 236 -45.53 6.73 -2.59
CA GLN A 236 -46.38 6.78 -1.41
C GLN A 236 -47.56 7.75 -1.59
N GLN A 237 -47.33 8.92 -2.16
CA GLN A 237 -48.39 9.89 -2.44
C GLN A 237 -49.44 9.33 -3.40
N VAL A 238 -49.00 8.67 -4.49
CA VAL A 238 -49.88 8.01 -5.45
C VAL A 238 -50.65 6.88 -4.76
N ASN A 239 -49.97 6.01 -4.01
CA ASN A 239 -50.61 4.90 -3.32
C ASN A 239 -51.66 5.38 -2.30
N GLN A 240 -51.41 6.46 -1.57
CA GLN A 240 -52.30 6.93 -0.51
C GLN A 240 -53.49 7.74 -1.04
N ASN A 241 -53.32 8.48 -2.14
CA ASN A 241 -54.31 9.48 -2.55
C ASN A 241 -54.83 9.32 -3.99
N GLU A 242 -54.05 8.70 -4.87
CA GLU A 242 -54.32 8.68 -6.33
C GLU A 242 -54.19 7.25 -6.88
N ALA A 243 -54.51 6.23 -6.09
CA ALA A 243 -54.33 4.83 -6.46
C ALA A 243 -55.27 4.35 -7.58
N ILE A 244 -56.25 5.17 -7.98
CA ILE A 244 -57.34 4.80 -8.90
C ILE A 244 -57.53 5.94 -9.92
N GLU A 245 -57.44 5.64 -11.22
CA GLU A 245 -57.45 6.65 -12.31
C GLU A 245 -58.71 6.61 -13.18
N GLU A 246 -59.10 5.43 -13.68
CA GLU A 246 -60.15 5.28 -14.70
C GLU A 246 -61.42 4.72 -14.07
N LEU A 247 -62.31 5.58 -13.54
CA LEU A 247 -63.60 5.18 -13.00
C LEU A 247 -64.72 5.36 -14.03
N GLU A 248 -65.35 4.26 -14.43
CA GLU A 248 -66.57 4.27 -15.23
C GLU A 248 -67.73 3.74 -14.39
N ILE A 249 -68.84 4.48 -14.35
CA ILE A 249 -70.07 4.07 -13.68
C ILE A 249 -71.25 4.29 -14.62
N ASP A 250 -72.15 3.32 -14.65
CA ASP A 250 -73.35 3.32 -15.46
C ASP A 250 -74.52 2.74 -14.65
N PHE A 251 -75.75 3.13 -15.00
CA PHE A 251 -76.95 2.55 -14.41
C PHE A 251 -77.97 2.21 -15.49
N LYS A 252 -78.69 1.11 -15.29
CA LYS A 252 -79.67 0.60 -16.24
C LYS A 252 -80.75 -0.20 -15.54
N VAL A 253 -81.99 -0.07 -16.00
CA VAL A 253 -83.08 -0.95 -15.60
C VAL A 253 -82.99 -2.23 -16.43
N ASN A 254 -82.88 -3.37 -15.75
CA ASN A 254 -82.76 -4.68 -16.41
C ASN A 254 -84.13 -5.22 -16.87
N SER A 255 -84.12 -6.38 -17.54
CA SER A 255 -85.35 -7.03 -18.03
C SER A 255 -86.32 -7.48 -16.92
N ASP A 256 -85.84 -7.55 -15.68
CA ASP A 256 -86.61 -7.96 -14.51
C ASP A 256 -87.13 -6.75 -13.70
N ASP A 257 -87.12 -5.56 -14.32
CA ASP A 257 -87.55 -4.28 -13.74
C ASP A 257 -86.76 -3.89 -12.48
N GLN A 258 -85.44 -4.12 -12.49
CA GLN A 258 -84.54 -3.77 -11.39
C GLN A 258 -83.49 -2.77 -11.84
N LEU A 259 -83.19 -1.79 -11.00
CA LEU A 259 -82.14 -0.81 -11.25
C LEU A 259 -80.77 -1.43 -10.92
N VAL A 260 -79.93 -1.59 -11.94
CA VAL A 260 -78.57 -2.11 -11.80
C VAL A 260 -77.58 -0.96 -11.99
N VAL A 261 -76.76 -0.72 -10.96
CA VAL A 261 -75.61 0.18 -11.03
C VAL A 261 -74.37 -0.67 -11.21
N SER A 262 -73.56 -0.40 -12.23
CA SER A 262 -72.34 -1.16 -12.49
C SER A 262 -71.20 -0.25 -12.91
N GLY A 263 -69.96 -0.63 -12.61
CA GLY A 263 -68.80 0.13 -13.00
C GLY A 263 -67.52 -0.66 -13.00
N GLN A 264 -66.47 -0.01 -13.51
CA GLN A 264 -65.10 -0.53 -13.50
C GLN A 264 -64.14 0.56 -13.05
N LEU A 265 -63.06 0.14 -12.39
CA LEU A 265 -61.97 1.01 -11.98
C LEU A 265 -60.61 0.35 -12.21
N LYS A 266 -59.58 1.15 -12.44
CA LYS A 266 -58.21 0.69 -12.71
C LYS A 266 -57.25 1.18 -11.64
N SER A 267 -56.48 0.25 -11.07
CA SER A 267 -55.42 0.55 -10.11
C SER A 267 -54.19 1.12 -10.82
N VAL A 268 -53.72 2.28 -10.35
CA VAL A 268 -52.45 2.90 -10.76
C VAL A 268 -51.45 2.99 -9.60
N ALA A 269 -51.78 2.37 -8.46
CA ALA A 269 -50.87 2.21 -7.34
C ALA A 269 -49.61 1.42 -7.74
N THR A 270 -48.49 1.69 -7.08
CA THR A 270 -47.23 0.93 -7.24
C THR A 270 -47.15 -0.29 -6.33
N VAL A 271 -48.08 -0.41 -5.38
CA VAL A 271 -48.26 -1.59 -4.51
C VAL A 271 -49.70 -2.12 -4.61
N PRO A 272 -49.98 -3.38 -4.23
CA PRO A 272 -51.33 -3.91 -4.22
C PRO A 272 -52.24 -3.12 -3.27
N ILE A 273 -53.43 -2.78 -3.74
CA ILE A 273 -54.51 -2.18 -2.94
C ILE A 273 -55.61 -3.20 -2.70
N HIS A 274 -56.20 -3.21 -1.51
CA HIS A 274 -57.23 -4.17 -1.14
C HIS A 274 -58.41 -3.52 -0.42
N ALA A 275 -59.50 -4.28 -0.29
CA ALA A 275 -60.75 -3.84 0.35
C ALA A 275 -61.24 -2.49 -0.20
N ILE A 276 -61.40 -2.43 -1.53
CA ILE A 276 -61.77 -1.20 -2.24
C ILE A 276 -63.29 -1.01 -2.15
N PHE A 277 -63.70 0.15 -1.62
CA PHE A 277 -65.11 0.55 -1.49
C PHE A 277 -65.41 1.73 -2.41
N VAL A 278 -66.48 1.60 -3.20
CA VAL A 278 -67.03 2.71 -3.99
C VAL A 278 -68.29 3.21 -3.31
N HIS A 279 -68.29 4.47 -2.88
CA HIS A 279 -69.47 5.15 -2.36
C HIS A 279 -70.12 5.94 -3.51
N TYR A 280 -71.38 5.63 -3.82
CA TYR A 280 -72.12 6.31 -4.86
C TYR A 280 -73.50 6.76 -4.39
N THR A 281 -74.01 7.79 -5.05
CA THR A 281 -75.30 8.42 -4.75
C THR A 281 -76.16 8.44 -6.01
N LEU A 282 -77.42 8.07 -5.85
CA LEU A 282 -78.47 8.12 -6.87
C LEU A 282 -79.23 9.44 -6.75
N PHE A 283 -79.52 10.07 -7.88
CA PHE A 283 -80.23 11.35 -7.95
C PHE A 283 -81.44 11.30 -8.87
N ASP A 284 -82.42 12.16 -8.60
CA ASP A 284 -83.55 12.42 -9.49
C ASP A 284 -83.27 13.52 -10.52
N ASP A 285 -84.27 13.81 -11.37
CA ASP A 285 -84.20 14.84 -12.41
C ASP A 285 -83.97 16.27 -11.89
N GLU A 286 -84.31 16.53 -10.62
CA GLU A 286 -84.08 17.80 -9.96
C GLU A 286 -82.73 17.84 -9.22
N LEU A 287 -81.92 16.79 -9.35
CA LEU A 287 -80.65 16.55 -8.64
C LEU A 287 -80.80 16.44 -7.12
N ASN A 288 -81.98 16.03 -6.64
CA ASN A 288 -82.14 15.66 -5.24
C ASN A 288 -81.55 14.27 -4.99
N GLU A 289 -80.85 14.12 -3.88
CA GLU A 289 -80.33 12.82 -3.45
C GLU A 289 -81.49 11.88 -3.11
N LEU A 290 -81.56 10.76 -3.83
CA LEU A 290 -82.51 9.68 -3.57
C LEU A 290 -81.93 8.70 -2.55
N LYS A 291 -80.69 8.25 -2.78
CA LYS A 291 -80.05 7.23 -1.96
C LYS A 291 -78.53 7.20 -2.14
N SER A 292 -77.81 7.13 -1.02
CA SER A 292 -76.38 6.79 -1.00
C SER A 292 -76.17 5.31 -0.63
N ASN A 293 -75.23 4.66 -1.31
CA ASN A 293 -74.84 3.27 -1.09
C ASN A 293 -73.32 3.09 -1.15
N GLU A 294 -72.86 1.97 -0.63
CA GLU A 294 -71.46 1.52 -0.72
C GLU A 294 -71.42 0.13 -1.34
N ILE A 295 -70.39 -0.13 -2.15
CA ILE A 295 -70.18 -1.42 -2.79
C ILE A 295 -68.70 -1.80 -2.83
N TYR A 296 -68.44 -3.09 -2.66
CA TYR A 296 -67.11 -3.68 -2.81
C TYR A 296 -66.76 -3.92 -4.28
N VAL A 297 -65.52 -3.63 -4.62
CA VAL A 297 -64.93 -3.99 -5.91
C VAL A 297 -64.44 -5.44 -5.86
N TYR A 298 -64.64 -6.18 -6.95
CA TYR A 298 -64.03 -7.50 -7.16
C TYR A 298 -63.06 -7.47 -8.35
N PRO A 299 -61.91 -8.18 -8.27
CA PRO A 299 -61.43 -8.95 -7.11
C PRO A 299 -61.07 -8.06 -5.91
N GLU A 300 -61.03 -8.65 -4.70
CA GLU A 300 -60.82 -7.92 -3.43
C GLU A 300 -59.46 -7.19 -3.35
N THR A 301 -58.48 -7.67 -4.11
CA THR A 301 -57.15 -7.06 -4.25
C THR A 301 -56.90 -6.72 -5.72
N LEU A 302 -56.41 -5.51 -5.98
CA LEU A 302 -55.93 -5.10 -7.29
C LEU A 302 -54.42 -4.86 -7.22
N TYR A 303 -53.69 -5.61 -8.05
CA TYR A 303 -52.27 -5.34 -8.30
C TYR A 303 -52.10 -4.10 -9.22
N PRO A 304 -50.90 -3.50 -9.26
CA PRO A 304 -50.61 -2.37 -10.15
C PRO A 304 -51.06 -2.62 -11.60
N GLY A 305 -51.92 -1.75 -12.14
CA GLY A 305 -52.46 -1.83 -13.49
C GLY A 305 -53.67 -2.73 -13.68
N GLU A 306 -54.14 -3.43 -12.64
CA GLU A 306 -55.32 -4.29 -12.73
C GLU A 306 -56.63 -3.51 -12.69
N ILE A 307 -57.67 -4.11 -13.28
CA ILE A 307 -59.02 -3.56 -13.35
C ILE A 307 -59.94 -4.32 -12.41
N GLY A 308 -60.61 -3.59 -11.52
CA GLY A 308 -61.69 -4.07 -10.67
C GLY A 308 -63.05 -3.70 -11.21
N LYS A 309 -64.08 -4.47 -10.85
CA LYS A 309 -65.47 -4.24 -11.24
C LYS A 309 -66.39 -4.26 -10.02
N PHE A 310 -67.51 -3.57 -10.12
CA PHE A 310 -68.55 -3.58 -9.10
C PHE A 310 -69.93 -3.50 -9.76
N ASP A 311 -70.92 -4.14 -9.16
CA ASP A 311 -72.30 -4.07 -9.58
C ASP A 311 -73.29 -4.30 -8.42
N HIS A 312 -74.34 -3.48 -8.35
CA HIS A 312 -75.37 -3.54 -7.33
C HIS A 312 -76.75 -3.49 -7.94
N ILE A 313 -77.68 -4.27 -7.39
CA ILE A 313 -79.07 -4.34 -7.84
C ILE A 313 -79.97 -3.71 -6.77
N HIS A 314 -80.71 -2.68 -7.15
CA HIS A 314 -81.75 -2.05 -6.32
C HIS A 314 -83.13 -2.62 -6.68
N PHE A 315 -83.88 -3.01 -5.65
CA PHE A 315 -85.23 -3.59 -5.79
C PHE A 315 -86.34 -2.60 -5.40
N ASP A 316 -85.99 -1.36 -5.06
CA ASP A 316 -86.96 -0.34 -4.64
C ASP A 316 -87.57 0.35 -5.87
N GLN A 317 -88.89 0.23 -6.02
CA GLN A 317 -89.63 0.82 -7.15
C GLN A 317 -89.48 2.35 -7.19
N GLU A 318 -89.38 3.01 -6.04
CA GLU A 318 -89.19 4.46 -5.99
C GLU A 318 -87.84 4.87 -6.59
N LEU A 319 -86.80 4.07 -6.39
CA LEU A 319 -85.49 4.29 -7.00
C LEU A 319 -85.51 3.99 -8.50
N ILE A 320 -86.20 2.92 -8.91
CA ILE A 320 -86.31 2.53 -10.33
C ILE A 320 -86.99 3.62 -11.15
N ASP A 321 -88.08 4.20 -10.63
CA ASP A 321 -88.88 5.19 -11.35
C ASP A 321 -88.27 6.59 -11.37
N LYS A 322 -87.47 6.95 -10.35
CA LYS A 322 -86.98 8.33 -10.15
C LYS A 322 -85.49 8.53 -10.45
N THR A 323 -84.67 7.48 -10.51
CA THR A 323 -83.23 7.64 -10.71
C THR A 323 -82.93 8.07 -12.14
N THR A 324 -82.29 9.22 -12.30
CA THR A 324 -81.87 9.72 -13.62
C THR A 324 -80.38 10.00 -13.73
N SER A 325 -79.65 9.99 -12.61
CA SER A 325 -78.19 9.96 -12.63
C SER A 325 -77.59 9.23 -11.42
N VAL A 326 -76.35 8.75 -11.60
CA VAL A 326 -75.52 8.17 -10.55
C VAL A 326 -74.18 8.90 -10.50
N GLN A 327 -73.71 9.22 -9.29
CA GLN A 327 -72.42 9.86 -9.09
C GLN A 327 -71.63 9.14 -8.02
N VAL A 328 -70.33 8.95 -8.24
CA VAL A 328 -69.42 8.46 -7.21
C VAL A 328 -68.98 9.61 -6.32
N THR A 329 -69.15 9.42 -5.02
CA THR A 329 -68.91 10.44 -3.99
C THR A 329 -67.52 10.27 -3.38
N SER A 330 -67.09 9.03 -3.13
CA SER A 330 -65.72 8.72 -2.69
C SER A 330 -65.35 7.28 -2.99
N ILE A 331 -64.05 7.02 -3.06
CA ILE A 331 -63.49 5.68 -3.14
C ILE A 331 -62.48 5.55 -2.01
N THR A 332 -62.52 4.44 -1.26
CA THR A 332 -61.56 4.16 -0.19
C THR A 332 -60.93 2.79 -0.40
N TRP A 333 -59.68 2.63 0.03
CA TRP A 333 -58.90 1.40 -0.09
C TRP A 333 -57.90 1.30 1.06
N LEU A 334 -57.34 0.11 1.23
CA LEU A 334 -56.24 -0.16 2.16
C LEU A 334 -54.96 -0.48 1.39
N LEU A 335 -53.85 0.05 1.89
CA LEU A 335 -52.50 -0.29 1.42
C LEU A 335 -51.97 -1.51 2.16
N GLN A 336 -51.23 -2.36 1.44
CA GLN A 336 -50.54 -3.50 2.03
C GLN A 336 -49.27 -3.11 2.79
#